data_AF-A0A945G2A4-F1
#
_entry.id   AF-A0A945G2A4-F1
#
_cell.length_a   1.000
_cell.length_b   1.000
_cell.length_c   1.000
_cell.angle_alpha   90.00
_cell.angle_beta   90.00
_cell.angle_gamma   90.00
#
_symmetry.space_group_name_H-M   'P 1'
#
loop_
_entity.id
_entity.type
_entity.pdbx_description
1 polymer ?
#
loop_
_entity_poly.entity_id
_entity_poly.type
_entity_poly.pdbx_seq_one_letter_code
_entity_poly.pdbx_strand_id
1 'polypeptide(L)'
;FSSFKSLLNSAATLFCLDVYEPWKKSRGHTDVSDQHILKVAKIASIVIALFSFVVAPLLQFAPDGLWQIIRIFTGFYNIPVITIVIVGLFTNHVPALGAKVVIGFHVIAYGLLKFVLDDVVTVHFIHLYGILFVAEVLIMLVIGYFFPVSTPWTYQNNEKVDMQPWRLRVPCATTLISCVIGLYLLFSPLGIVGGLSQLFFPLVGGLVAVNIAVWWHYGVSKLVSTPAR
;
A
#
# COMPACT_ATOMS: atom_id res chain seq x y z
N PHE A 1 -16.33 3.22 -17.40
CA PHE A 1 -16.84 4.56 -17.05
C PHE A 1 -16.99 4.80 -15.54
N SER A 2 -17.53 3.87 -14.75
CA SER A 2 -17.66 4.05 -13.28
C SER A 2 -16.31 4.27 -12.57
N SER A 3 -15.33 3.41 -12.83
CA SER A 3 -13.97 3.55 -12.23
C SER A 3 -13.30 4.87 -12.60
N PHE A 4 -13.47 5.34 -13.84
CA PHE A 4 -12.94 6.63 -14.29
C PHE A 4 -13.57 7.80 -13.51
N LYS A 5 -14.91 7.83 -13.38
CA LYS A 5 -15.61 8.86 -12.60
C LYS A 5 -15.19 8.83 -11.13
N SER A 6 -15.06 7.63 -10.55
CA SER A 6 -14.65 7.44 -9.17
C SER A 6 -13.23 7.94 -8.91
N LEU A 7 -12.27 7.60 -9.79
CA LEU A 7 -10.88 8.06 -9.71
C LEU A 7 -10.80 9.58 -9.85
N LEU A 8 -11.51 10.16 -10.81
CA LEU A 8 -11.52 11.60 -11.07
C LEU A 8 -12.04 12.39 -9.86
N ASN A 9 -13.17 11.94 -9.29
CA ASN A 9 -13.75 12.57 -8.11
C ASN A 9 -12.81 12.45 -6.90
N SER A 10 -12.24 11.27 -6.65
CA SER A 10 -11.32 11.06 -5.53
C SER A 10 -10.06 11.93 -5.64
N ALA A 11 -9.47 12.01 -6.85
CA ALA A 11 -8.30 12.85 -7.11
C ALA A 11 -8.61 14.34 -6.93
N ALA A 12 -9.77 14.81 -7.40
CA ALA A 12 -10.19 16.19 -7.20
C ALA A 12 -10.46 16.53 -5.73
N THR A 13 -11.05 15.61 -4.96
CA THR A 13 -11.25 15.78 -3.52
C THR A 13 -9.91 15.87 -2.77
N LEU A 14 -8.98 14.95 -3.03
CA LEU A 14 -7.63 15.00 -2.43
C LEU A 14 -6.90 16.30 -2.79
N PHE A 15 -6.95 16.72 -4.06
CA PHE A 15 -6.36 18.00 -4.46
C PHE A 15 -6.97 19.19 -3.70
N CYS A 16 -8.29 19.21 -3.55
CA CYS A 16 -8.96 20.28 -2.84
C CYS A 16 -8.61 20.33 -1.34
N LEU A 17 -8.65 19.20 -0.65
CA LEU A 17 -8.50 19.12 0.80
C LEU A 17 -7.04 19.09 1.26
N ASP A 18 -6.14 18.45 0.50
CA ASP A 18 -4.76 18.25 0.90
C ASP A 18 -3.79 19.27 0.28
N VAL A 19 -4.17 19.90 -0.85
CA VAL A 19 -3.32 20.88 -1.55
C VAL A 19 -3.94 22.27 -1.49
N TYR A 20 -5.13 22.45 -2.08
CA TYR A 20 -5.71 23.78 -2.27
C TYR A 20 -6.09 24.46 -0.95
N GLU A 21 -6.81 23.77 -0.07
CA GLU A 21 -7.27 24.33 1.20
C GLU A 21 -6.09 24.64 2.15
N PRO A 22 -5.11 23.73 2.40
CA PRO A 22 -3.94 24.03 3.22
C PRO A 22 -3.09 25.16 2.63
N TRP A 23 -2.93 25.20 1.31
CA TRP A 23 -2.24 26.29 0.62
C TRP A 23 -2.94 27.64 0.84
N LYS A 24 -4.28 27.69 0.74
CA LYS A 24 -5.05 28.93 0.96
C LYS A 24 -4.98 29.38 2.43
N LYS A 25 -5.07 28.44 3.37
CA LYS A 25 -4.86 28.69 4.81
C LYS A 25 -3.47 29.26 5.09
N SER A 26 -2.42 28.74 4.45
CA SER A 26 -1.05 29.27 4.58
C SER A 26 -0.91 30.72 4.09
N ARG A 27 -1.81 31.18 3.20
CA ARG A 27 -1.91 32.57 2.72
C ARG A 27 -2.92 33.42 3.50
N GLY A 28 -3.26 33.03 4.72
CA GLY A 28 -4.11 33.83 5.62
C GLY A 28 -5.61 33.78 5.31
N HIS A 29 -6.06 32.89 4.43
CA HIS A 29 -7.49 32.71 4.15
C HIS A 29 -8.01 31.50 4.91
N THR A 30 -8.72 31.74 6.02
CA THR A 30 -9.18 30.69 6.93
C THR A 30 -10.56 30.13 6.60
N ASP A 31 -11.38 30.86 5.84
CA ASP A 31 -12.76 30.48 5.55
C ASP A 31 -12.98 30.27 4.04
N VAL A 32 -12.69 29.06 3.58
CA VAL A 32 -12.95 28.65 2.20
C VAL A 32 -14.32 27.98 2.17
N SER A 33 -15.34 28.71 1.71
CA SER A 33 -16.69 28.15 1.60
C SER A 33 -16.72 26.83 0.83
N ASP A 34 -17.48 25.85 1.32
CA ASP A 34 -17.69 24.54 0.68
C ASP A 34 -18.14 24.67 -0.78
N GLN A 35 -18.98 25.67 -1.08
CA GLN A 35 -19.43 25.93 -2.46
C GLN A 35 -18.25 26.30 -3.38
N HIS A 36 -17.25 27.00 -2.84
CA HIS A 36 -16.04 27.34 -3.57
C HIS A 36 -15.14 26.13 -3.75
N ILE A 37 -14.97 25.30 -2.71
CA ILE A 37 -14.24 24.03 -2.81
C ILE A 37 -14.85 23.12 -3.89
N LEU A 38 -16.18 23.00 -3.94
CA LEU A 38 -16.88 22.23 -4.98
C LEU A 38 -16.63 22.77 -6.40
N LYS A 39 -16.56 24.10 -6.57
CA LYS A 39 -16.22 24.70 -7.88
C LYS A 39 -14.79 24.34 -8.28
N VAL A 40 -13.84 24.44 -7.36
CA VAL A 40 -12.44 24.08 -7.60
C VAL A 40 -12.30 22.59 -7.93
N ALA A 41 -13.01 21.71 -7.23
CA ALA A 41 -13.00 20.27 -7.50
C ALA A 41 -13.51 19.94 -8.90
N LYS A 42 -14.58 20.61 -9.36
CA LYS A 42 -15.09 20.46 -10.73
C LYS A 42 -14.08 20.91 -11.78
N ILE A 43 -13.41 22.04 -11.55
CA ILE A 43 -12.37 22.54 -12.45
C ILE A 43 -11.18 21.57 -12.50
N ALA A 44 -10.69 21.12 -11.34
CA ALA A 44 -9.62 20.13 -11.24
C ALA A 44 -9.97 18.83 -11.99
N SER A 45 -11.22 18.36 -11.85
CA SER A 45 -11.72 17.19 -12.59
C SER A 45 -11.67 17.40 -14.11
N ILE A 46 -12.09 18.56 -14.60
CA ILE A 46 -12.05 18.88 -16.03
C ILE A 46 -10.60 18.89 -16.53
N VAL A 47 -9.69 19.53 -15.79
CA VAL A 47 -8.26 19.61 -16.14
C VAL A 47 -7.63 18.22 -16.19
N ILE A 48 -7.84 17.39 -15.16
CA ILE A 48 -7.32 16.02 -15.11
C ILE A 48 -7.88 15.18 -16.26
N ALA A 49 -9.17 15.34 -16.59
CA ALA A 49 -9.80 14.60 -17.69
C ALA A 49 -9.21 14.99 -19.04
N LEU A 50 -9.04 16.29 -19.31
CA LEU A 50 -8.43 16.77 -20.56
C LEU A 50 -6.97 16.31 -20.67
N PHE A 51 -6.19 16.41 -19.60
CA PHE A 51 -4.83 15.89 -19.56
C PHE A 51 -4.79 14.37 -19.85
N SER A 52 -5.71 13.61 -19.25
CA SER A 52 -5.82 12.16 -19.49
C SER A 52 -6.14 11.85 -20.96
N PHE A 53 -6.97 12.65 -21.64
CA PHE A 53 -7.25 12.47 -23.07
C PHE A 53 -6.04 12.77 -23.96
N VAL A 54 -5.14 13.66 -23.54
CA VAL A 54 -3.88 13.92 -24.25
C VAL A 54 -2.88 12.76 -24.04
N VAL A 55 -2.79 12.23 -22.82
CA VAL A 55 -1.82 11.18 -22.49
C VAL A 55 -2.27 9.80 -22.95
N ALA A 56 -3.57 9.50 -22.95
CA ALA A 56 -4.08 8.17 -23.27
C ALA A 56 -3.63 7.62 -24.64
N PRO A 57 -3.63 8.40 -25.74
CA PRO A 57 -3.10 7.94 -27.03
C PRO A 57 -1.59 7.64 -26.99
N LEU A 58 -0.81 8.33 -26.15
CA LEU A 58 0.64 8.10 -26.06
C LEU A 58 0.96 6.72 -25.47
N LEU A 59 0.05 6.15 -24.69
CA LEU A 59 0.24 4.83 -24.09
C LEU A 59 0.25 3.68 -25.12
N GLN A 60 -0.19 3.92 -26.36
CA GLN A 60 -0.09 2.93 -27.44
C GLN A 60 1.36 2.62 -27.82
N PHE A 61 2.29 3.54 -27.52
CA PHE A 61 3.72 3.39 -27.81
C PHE A 61 4.49 2.70 -26.70
N ALA A 62 3.81 2.09 -25.71
CA ALA A 62 4.41 1.38 -24.59
C ALA A 62 4.88 -0.02 -25.02
N PRO A 63 6.20 -0.27 -25.17
CA PRO A 63 6.70 -1.54 -25.69
C PRO A 63 6.42 -2.73 -24.77
N ASP A 64 6.52 -2.53 -23.45
CA ASP A 64 6.33 -3.58 -22.44
C ASP A 64 4.90 -3.65 -21.88
N GLY A 65 3.96 -2.92 -22.51
CA GLY A 65 2.56 -2.88 -22.15
C GLY A 65 2.20 -1.98 -20.95
N LEU A 66 0.89 -1.72 -20.79
CA LEU A 66 0.35 -0.79 -19.80
C LEU A 66 0.65 -1.18 -18.34
N TRP A 67 0.70 -2.49 -18.06
CA TRP A 67 0.95 -2.97 -16.71
C TRP A 67 2.33 -2.56 -16.20
N GLN A 68 3.36 -2.66 -17.05
CA GLN A 68 4.72 -2.27 -16.68
C GLN A 68 4.82 -0.77 -16.42
N ILE A 69 4.20 0.05 -17.29
CA ILE A 69 4.12 1.50 -17.08
C ILE A 69 3.49 1.82 -15.72
N ILE A 70 2.32 1.24 -15.43
CA ILE A 70 1.64 1.47 -14.16
C ILE A 70 2.54 1.09 -12.99
N ARG A 71 3.24 -0.05 -13.05
CA ARG A 71 4.15 -0.46 -11.98
C ARG A 71 5.31 0.51 -11.83
N ILE A 72 6.00 0.87 -12.90
CA ILE A 72 7.12 1.82 -12.86
C ILE A 72 6.69 3.16 -12.24
N PHE A 73 5.53 3.70 -12.61
CA PHE A 73 5.03 4.97 -12.06
C PHE A 73 4.54 4.84 -10.62
N THR A 74 3.86 3.74 -10.27
CA THR A 74 3.44 3.51 -8.87
C THR A 74 4.64 3.33 -7.93
N GLY A 75 5.78 2.87 -8.45
CA GLY A 75 7.04 2.79 -7.72
C GLY A 75 7.54 4.11 -7.12
N PHE A 76 7.22 5.26 -7.74
CA PHE A 76 7.64 6.57 -7.22
C PHE A 76 7.03 6.91 -5.86
N TYR A 77 5.85 6.38 -5.54
CA TYR A 77 5.17 6.71 -4.29
C TYR A 77 4.95 5.50 -3.38
N ASN A 78 4.82 4.28 -3.91
CA ASN A 78 4.50 3.11 -3.09
C ASN A 78 5.55 2.83 -2.01
N ILE A 79 6.83 2.85 -2.38
CA ILE A 79 7.95 2.53 -1.48
C ILE A 79 8.07 3.55 -0.34
N PRO A 80 8.21 4.86 -0.61
CA PRO A 80 8.32 5.85 0.46
C PRO A 80 7.07 5.91 1.34
N VAL A 81 5.87 5.73 0.77
CA VAL A 81 4.63 5.69 1.57
C VAL A 81 4.64 4.51 2.54
N ILE A 82 4.97 3.29 2.07
CA ILE A 82 5.04 2.10 2.94
C ILE A 82 6.12 2.29 4.00
N THR A 83 7.30 2.80 3.64
CA THR A 83 8.39 3.08 4.59
C THR A 83 7.95 4.04 5.69
N ILE A 84 7.35 5.17 5.33
CA ILE A 84 6.89 6.19 6.29
C ILE A 84 5.80 5.62 7.20
N VAL A 85 4.84 4.86 6.66
CA VAL A 85 3.76 4.24 7.45
C VAL A 85 4.31 3.20 8.41
N ILE A 86 5.19 2.30 7.96
CA ILE A 86 5.79 1.27 8.82
C ILE A 86 6.61 1.93 9.92
N VAL A 87 7.52 2.84 9.59
CA VAL A 87 8.36 3.49 10.59
C VAL A 87 7.52 4.32 11.55
N GLY A 88 6.51 5.04 11.07
CA GLY A 88 5.60 5.81 11.92
C GLY A 88 4.72 4.95 12.83
N LEU A 89 4.37 3.72 12.43
CA LEU A 89 3.60 2.78 13.24
C LEU A 89 4.45 2.13 14.33
N PHE A 90 5.71 1.79 14.02
CA PHE A 90 6.60 1.05 14.93
C PHE A 90 7.56 1.94 15.72
N THR A 91 7.67 3.23 15.41
CA THR A 91 8.61 4.16 16.08
C THR A 91 8.01 5.55 16.27
N ASN A 92 7.99 6.04 17.51
CA ASN A 92 7.51 7.39 17.86
C ASN A 92 8.61 8.47 17.88
N HIS A 93 9.85 8.09 17.56
CA HIS A 93 11.04 8.95 17.69
C HIS A 93 11.43 9.66 16.39
N VAL A 94 10.97 9.18 15.22
CA VAL A 94 11.39 9.73 13.93
C VAL A 94 10.67 11.05 13.64
N PRO A 95 11.39 12.16 13.40
CA PRO A 95 10.77 13.45 13.10
C PRO A 95 10.21 13.51 11.67
N ALA A 96 9.29 14.46 11.43
CA ALA A 96 8.77 14.75 10.09
C ALA A 96 9.86 15.11 9.06
N LEU A 97 11.04 15.55 9.52
CA LEU A 97 12.21 15.76 8.67
C LEU A 97 12.65 14.46 7.98
N GLY A 98 12.63 13.33 8.68
CA GLY A 98 13.01 12.02 8.12
C GLY A 98 12.14 11.63 6.93
N ALA A 99 10.83 11.83 7.05
CA ALA A 99 9.88 11.58 5.96
C ALA A 99 10.15 12.48 4.73
N LYS A 100 10.43 13.77 4.94
CA LYS A 100 10.76 14.70 3.83
C LYS A 100 12.05 14.30 3.12
N VAL A 101 13.08 13.92 3.87
CA VAL A 101 14.36 13.47 3.32
C VAL A 101 14.18 12.19 2.51
N VAL A 102 13.43 11.21 3.03
CA VAL A 102 13.14 9.96 2.29
C VAL A 102 12.39 10.22 1.00
N ILE A 103 11.35 11.06 1.00
CA ILE A 103 10.60 11.38 -0.23
C ILE A 103 11.54 12.01 -1.27
N GLY A 104 12.36 12.98 -0.86
CA GLY A 104 13.31 13.62 -1.77
C GLY A 104 14.37 12.65 -2.28
N PHE A 105 14.98 11.87 -1.39
CA PHE A 105 15.95 10.83 -1.73
C PHE A 105 15.36 9.83 -2.71
N HIS A 106 14.15 9.30 -2.45
CA HIS A 106 13.54 8.28 -3.28
C HIS A 106 13.23 8.78 -4.69
N VAL A 107 12.62 9.96 -4.83
CA VAL A 107 12.30 10.50 -6.15
C VAL A 107 13.57 10.65 -7.00
N ILE A 108 14.66 11.13 -6.39
CA ILE A 108 15.96 11.28 -7.06
C ILE A 108 16.57 9.91 -7.35
N ALA A 109 16.71 9.05 -6.34
CA ALA A 109 17.36 7.76 -6.46
C ALA A 109 16.62 6.82 -7.42
N TYR A 110 15.30 6.67 -7.26
CA TYR A 110 14.46 5.86 -8.14
C TYR A 110 14.43 6.44 -9.56
N GLY A 111 14.31 7.76 -9.70
CA GLY A 111 14.36 8.44 -11.00
C GLY A 111 15.67 8.17 -11.73
N LEU A 112 16.81 8.34 -11.06
CA LEU A 112 18.13 8.07 -11.63
C LEU A 112 18.31 6.59 -11.95
N LEU A 113 17.98 5.69 -11.03
CA LEU A 113 18.18 4.25 -11.21
C LEU A 113 17.33 3.68 -12.33
N LYS A 114 16.08 4.14 -12.47
CA LYS A 114 15.14 3.58 -13.45
C LYS A 114 15.21 4.22 -14.83
N PHE A 115 15.57 5.50 -14.94
CA PHE A 115 15.54 6.24 -16.20
C PHE A 115 16.92 6.66 -16.74
N VAL A 116 17.96 6.73 -15.89
CA VAL A 116 19.31 7.15 -16.30
C VAL A 116 20.30 5.99 -16.26
N LEU A 117 20.23 5.16 -15.22
CA LEU A 117 21.18 4.07 -14.98
C LEU A 117 20.62 2.69 -15.31
N ASP A 118 19.50 2.62 -16.04
CA ASP A 118 18.83 1.35 -16.38
C ASP A 118 19.76 0.41 -17.16
N ASP A 119 20.64 0.98 -18.00
CA ASP A 119 21.62 0.24 -18.80
C ASP A 119 22.81 -0.31 -17.97
N VAL A 120 23.10 0.31 -16.82
CA VAL A 120 24.23 -0.07 -15.95
C VAL A 120 23.76 -0.97 -14.81
N VAL A 121 22.56 -0.71 -14.28
CA VAL A 121 21.94 -1.42 -13.18
C VAL A 121 20.72 -2.15 -13.74
N THR A 122 20.97 -3.29 -14.39
CA THR A 122 19.94 -4.15 -14.98
C THR A 122 19.20 -4.97 -13.90
N VAL A 123 18.68 -4.29 -12.89
CA VAL A 123 17.99 -4.88 -11.75
C VAL A 123 16.50 -4.79 -11.98
N HIS A 124 15.81 -5.93 -11.94
CA HIS A 124 14.35 -5.95 -12.03
C HIS A 124 13.75 -5.08 -10.92
N PHE A 125 12.74 -4.27 -11.25
CA PHE A 125 12.22 -3.22 -10.39
C PHE A 125 11.71 -3.70 -9.01
N ILE A 126 11.34 -4.99 -8.88
CA ILE A 126 11.00 -5.60 -7.57
C ILE A 126 12.21 -5.60 -6.62
N HIS A 127 13.40 -5.94 -7.11
CA HIS A 127 14.61 -5.92 -6.29
C HIS A 127 15.03 -4.48 -5.99
N LEU A 128 14.88 -3.58 -6.96
CA LEU A 128 15.09 -2.14 -6.78
C LEU A 128 14.20 -1.59 -5.65
N TYR A 129 12.91 -1.97 -5.62
CA TYR A 129 11.99 -1.61 -4.54
C TYR A 129 12.44 -2.12 -3.19
N GLY A 130 12.91 -3.37 -3.11
CA GLY A 130 13.42 -3.94 -1.85
C GLY A 130 14.65 -3.20 -1.34
N ILE A 131 15.60 -2.88 -2.22
CA ILE A 131 16.82 -2.14 -1.86
C ILE A 131 16.47 -0.73 -1.39
N LEU A 132 15.63 -0.01 -2.15
CA LEU A 132 15.19 1.34 -1.79
C LEU A 132 14.42 1.32 -0.46
N PHE A 133 13.51 0.37 -0.26
CA PHE A 133 12.78 0.21 1.00
C PHE A 133 13.74 0.09 2.21
N VAL A 134 14.73 -0.82 2.12
CA VAL A 134 15.70 -0.99 3.22
C VAL A 134 16.53 0.29 3.42
N ALA A 135 16.98 0.92 2.33
CA ALA A 135 17.75 2.16 2.41
C ALA A 135 16.95 3.31 3.06
N GLU A 136 15.68 3.47 2.69
CA GLU A 136 14.80 4.50 3.26
C GLU A 136 14.51 4.25 4.74
N VAL A 137 14.25 3.01 5.13
CA VAL A 137 14.05 2.66 6.54
C VAL A 137 15.30 3.03 7.34
N LEU A 138 16.50 2.70 6.83
CA LEU A 138 17.75 3.08 7.47
C LEU A 138 17.91 4.60 7.57
N ILE A 139 17.60 5.36 6.51
CA ILE A 139 17.65 6.82 6.53
C ILE A 139 16.71 7.39 7.61
N MET A 140 15.46 6.90 7.69
CA MET A 140 14.51 7.37 8.71
C MET A 140 14.99 7.03 10.13
N LEU A 141 15.49 5.82 10.36
CA LEU A 141 15.98 5.41 11.67
C LEU A 141 17.25 6.16 12.09
N VAL A 142 18.17 6.41 11.17
CA VAL A 142 19.37 7.22 11.40
C VAL A 142 18.98 8.65 11.77
N ILE A 143 18.05 9.27 11.03
CA ILE A 143 17.55 10.61 11.36
C ILE A 143 16.82 10.61 12.70
N GLY A 144 16.01 9.59 12.99
CA GLY A 144 15.33 9.45 14.28
C GLY A 144 16.28 9.23 15.46
N TYR A 145 17.44 8.62 15.22
CA TYR A 145 18.47 8.44 16.24
C TYR A 145 19.21 9.74 16.55
N PHE A 146 19.59 10.51 15.52
CA PHE A 146 20.35 11.77 15.71
C PHE A 146 19.47 12.98 16.03
N PHE A 147 18.24 13.01 15.53
CA PHE A 147 17.29 14.11 15.71
C PHE A 147 15.93 13.58 16.24
N PRO A 148 15.91 12.94 17.43
CA PRO A 148 14.67 12.40 17.97
C PRO A 148 13.65 13.50 18.27
N VAL A 149 12.36 13.19 18.10
CA VAL A 149 11.27 14.09 18.47
C VAL A 149 11.27 14.31 19.99
N SER A 150 11.23 15.58 20.42
CA SER A 150 11.29 15.98 21.83
C SER A 150 10.08 15.55 22.66
N THR A 151 8.90 15.46 22.03
CA THR A 151 7.66 14.97 22.64
C THR A 151 7.13 13.81 21.80
N PRO A 152 7.42 12.55 22.16
CA PRO A 152 6.91 11.42 21.41
C PRO A 152 5.39 11.44 21.42
N TRP A 153 4.79 11.20 20.25
CA TRP A 153 3.34 11.14 20.13
C TRP A 153 2.81 10.00 21.01
N THR A 154 1.89 10.34 21.92
CA THR A 154 1.20 9.35 22.75
C THR A 154 -0.13 9.01 22.11
N TYR A 155 -0.31 7.75 21.74
CA TYR A 155 -1.60 7.23 21.28
C TYR A 155 -2.64 7.43 22.39
N GLN A 156 -3.59 8.35 22.19
CA GLN A 156 -4.77 8.45 23.06
C GLN A 156 -5.84 7.55 22.48
N ASN A 157 -6.15 6.49 23.21
CA ASN A 157 -7.16 5.54 22.78
C ASN A 157 -8.56 6.15 22.90
N ASN A 158 -9.08 6.64 21.76
CA ASN A 158 -10.42 7.23 21.68
C ASN A 158 -11.29 6.32 20.81
N GLU A 159 -11.48 5.07 21.27
CA GLU A 159 -12.27 4.05 20.56
C GLU A 159 -13.74 4.49 20.52
N LYS A 160 -14.12 5.17 19.43
CA LYS A 160 -15.54 5.42 19.11
C LYS A 160 -16.20 4.21 18.44
N VAL A 161 -15.42 3.19 18.11
CA VAL A 161 -15.85 1.99 17.38
C VAL A 161 -15.20 0.77 18.03
N ASP A 162 -15.98 -0.28 18.24
CA ASP A 162 -15.52 -1.54 18.81
C ASP A 162 -14.39 -2.16 17.95
N MET A 163 -13.20 -2.29 18.53
CA MET A 163 -12.04 -2.93 17.91
C MET A 163 -11.93 -4.43 18.23
N GLN A 164 -12.93 -5.04 18.87
CA GLN A 164 -12.93 -6.48 19.13
C GLN A 164 -12.76 -7.27 17.82
N PRO A 165 -11.72 -8.13 17.72
CA PRO A 165 -11.48 -8.89 16.50
C PRO A 165 -12.67 -9.78 16.15
N TRP A 166 -13.07 -9.80 14.87
CA TRP A 166 -14.16 -10.65 14.42
C TRP A 166 -13.93 -12.12 14.81
N ARG A 167 -14.99 -12.74 15.30
CA ARG A 167 -14.98 -14.08 15.90
C ARG A 167 -14.29 -15.15 15.05
N LEU A 168 -14.50 -15.12 13.73
CA LEU A 168 -13.96 -16.09 12.78
C LEU A 168 -12.69 -15.59 12.05
N ARG A 169 -12.05 -14.53 12.54
CA ARG A 169 -10.83 -13.97 11.92
C ARG A 169 -9.74 -15.03 11.74
N VAL A 170 -9.45 -15.80 12.79
CA VAL A 170 -8.38 -16.82 12.77
C VAL A 170 -8.68 -17.97 11.80
N PRO A 171 -9.85 -18.63 11.83
CA PRO A 171 -10.16 -19.68 10.85
C PRO A 171 -10.18 -19.16 9.41
N CYS A 172 -10.80 -18.00 9.15
CA CYS A 172 -10.82 -17.42 7.80
C CYS A 172 -9.41 -17.04 7.30
N ALA A 173 -8.56 -16.43 8.15
CA ALA A 173 -7.18 -16.12 7.78
C ALA A 173 -6.35 -17.38 7.50
N THR A 174 -6.54 -18.42 8.30
CA THR A 174 -5.87 -19.71 8.12
C THR A 174 -6.25 -20.34 6.78
N THR A 175 -7.55 -20.33 6.44
CA THR A 175 -8.02 -20.81 5.13
C THR A 175 -7.46 -20.01 3.98
N LEU A 176 -7.42 -18.69 4.07
CA LEU A 176 -6.85 -17.84 3.03
C LEU A 176 -5.36 -18.17 2.79
N ILE A 177 -4.55 -18.24 3.86
CA ILE A 177 -3.13 -18.60 3.79
C ILE A 177 -2.96 -20.00 3.19
N SER A 178 -3.82 -20.93 3.59
CA SER A 178 -3.81 -22.30 3.11
C SER A 178 -4.15 -22.40 1.63
N CYS A 179 -5.11 -21.63 1.13
CA CYS A 179 -5.40 -21.54 -0.30
C CYS A 179 -4.19 -21.01 -1.08
N VAL A 180 -3.49 -20.00 -0.55
CA VAL A 180 -2.27 -19.46 -1.17
C VAL A 180 -1.19 -20.54 -1.23
N ILE A 181 -0.85 -21.17 -0.10
CA ILE A 181 0.16 -22.24 -0.05
C ILE A 181 -0.24 -23.40 -0.95
N GLY A 182 -1.51 -23.81 -0.95
CA GLY A 182 -2.03 -24.88 -1.80
C GLY A 182 -1.89 -24.56 -3.28
N LEU A 183 -2.15 -23.32 -3.69
CA LEU A 183 -1.94 -22.86 -5.06
C LEU A 183 -0.45 -22.95 -5.45
N TYR A 184 0.45 -22.48 -4.58
CA TYR A 184 1.89 -22.62 -4.82
C TYR A 184 2.31 -24.09 -4.89
N LEU A 185 1.83 -24.96 -4.00
CA LEU A 185 2.13 -26.40 -4.04
C LEU A 185 1.63 -27.04 -5.35
N LEU A 186 0.41 -26.69 -5.79
CA LEU A 186 -0.20 -27.22 -7.00
C LEU A 186 0.58 -26.88 -8.27
N PHE A 187 1.03 -25.62 -8.39
CA PHE A 187 1.80 -25.16 -9.56
C PHE A 187 3.32 -25.27 -9.38
N SER A 188 3.80 -25.77 -8.25
CA SER A 188 5.23 -26.05 -8.04
C SER A 188 5.67 -27.33 -8.77
N PRO A 189 6.99 -27.58 -8.87
CA PRO A 189 7.52 -28.87 -9.31
C PRO A 189 7.04 -30.07 -8.48
N LEU A 190 6.50 -29.87 -7.26
CA LEU A 190 5.90 -30.96 -6.48
C LEU A 190 4.51 -31.37 -7.00
N GLY A 191 3.79 -30.44 -7.63
CA GLY A 191 2.41 -30.63 -8.08
C GLY A 191 2.33 -30.99 -9.55
N ILE A 192 1.51 -30.24 -10.29
CA ILE A 192 1.16 -30.52 -11.69
C ILE A 192 2.37 -30.34 -12.61
N VAL A 193 3.27 -29.40 -12.30
CA VAL A 193 4.38 -29.03 -13.19
C VAL A 193 5.48 -30.10 -13.24
N GLY A 194 5.82 -30.72 -12.12
CA GLY A 194 6.87 -31.75 -12.07
C GLY A 194 6.37 -33.19 -12.05
N GLY A 195 5.06 -33.40 -12.18
CA GLY A 195 4.41 -34.70 -11.99
C GLY A 195 4.25 -34.99 -10.50
N LEU A 196 2.99 -35.17 -10.07
CA LEU A 196 2.57 -35.28 -8.67
C LEU A 196 3.54 -36.09 -7.81
N SER A 197 4.38 -35.39 -7.05
CA SER A 197 5.40 -36.00 -6.19
C SER A 197 4.75 -36.74 -5.03
N GLN A 198 5.45 -37.72 -4.45
CA GLN A 198 5.02 -38.41 -3.24
C GLN A 198 4.79 -37.44 -2.06
N LEU A 199 5.47 -36.29 -2.06
CA LEU A 199 5.31 -35.25 -1.03
C LEU A 199 4.09 -34.36 -1.25
N PHE A 200 3.48 -34.36 -2.43
CA PHE A 200 2.37 -33.47 -2.74
C PHE A 200 1.12 -33.78 -1.90
N PHE A 201 0.67 -35.04 -1.92
CA PHE A 201 -0.49 -35.48 -1.16
C PHE A 201 -0.38 -35.29 0.36
N PRO A 202 0.75 -35.62 1.04
CA PRO A 202 0.86 -35.36 2.48
C PRO A 202 0.92 -33.86 2.81
N LEU A 203 1.52 -33.01 1.97
CA LEU A 203 1.53 -31.56 2.20
C LEU A 203 0.15 -30.93 2.04
N VAL A 204 -0.57 -31.28 0.98
CA VAL A 204 -1.96 -30.83 0.77
C VAL A 204 -2.89 -31.39 1.86
N GLY A 205 -2.73 -32.66 2.19
CA GLY A 205 -3.49 -33.30 3.28
C GLY A 205 -3.24 -32.64 4.63
N GLY A 206 -1.99 -32.32 4.96
CA GLY A 206 -1.63 -31.60 6.18
C GLY A 206 -2.26 -30.20 6.23
N LEU A 207 -2.26 -29.50 5.10
CA LEU A 207 -2.86 -28.17 4.98
C LEU A 207 -4.38 -28.19 5.13
N VAL A 208 -5.06 -29.21 4.59
CA VAL A 208 -6.50 -29.45 4.81
C VAL A 208 -6.76 -29.83 6.28
N ALA A 209 -5.93 -30.70 6.87
CA ALA A 209 -6.07 -31.09 8.28
C ALA A 209 -5.90 -29.90 9.23
N VAL A 210 -4.93 -29.01 8.98
CA VAL A 210 -4.76 -27.75 9.74
C VAL A 210 -6.01 -26.88 9.62
N ASN A 211 -6.59 -26.75 8.43
CA ASN A 211 -7.84 -26.00 8.27
C ASN A 211 -8.97 -26.61 9.10
N ILE A 212 -9.20 -27.91 8.95
CA ILE A 212 -10.26 -28.61 9.67
C ILE A 212 -10.05 -28.47 11.18
N ALA A 213 -8.82 -28.64 11.67
CA ALA A 213 -8.49 -28.50 13.09
C ALA A 213 -8.74 -27.08 13.61
N VAL A 214 -8.34 -26.05 12.86
CA VAL A 214 -8.56 -24.65 13.25
C VAL A 214 -10.05 -24.30 13.21
N TRP A 215 -10.78 -24.70 12.17
CA TRP A 215 -12.22 -24.49 12.09
C TRP A 215 -12.97 -25.25 13.18
N TRP A 216 -12.55 -26.46 13.52
CA TRP A 216 -13.10 -27.23 14.63
C TRP A 216 -12.84 -26.52 15.96
N HIS A 217 -11.60 -26.12 16.23
CA HIS A 217 -11.22 -25.46 17.48
C HIS A 217 -11.97 -24.13 17.67
N TYR A 218 -12.04 -23.27 16.66
CA TYR A 218 -12.71 -21.97 16.76
C TYR A 218 -14.24 -22.05 16.56
N GLY A 219 -14.73 -23.06 15.84
CA GLY A 219 -16.14 -23.34 15.66
C GLY A 219 -16.77 -23.86 16.95
N VAL A 220 -16.17 -24.87 17.57
CA VAL A 220 -16.68 -25.49 18.81
C VAL A 220 -16.51 -24.56 20.01
N SER A 221 -15.36 -23.88 20.15
CA SER A 221 -15.09 -23.04 21.34
C SER A 221 -15.94 -21.77 21.44
N LYS A 222 -16.41 -21.22 20.31
CA LYS A 222 -17.17 -19.95 20.33
C LYS A 222 -18.64 -20.07 19.96
N LEU A 223 -19.15 -21.21 19.47
CA LEU A 223 -20.60 -21.40 19.21
C LEU A 223 -21.41 -21.49 20.51
N VAL A 224 -20.76 -21.76 21.64
CA VAL A 224 -21.39 -21.93 22.95
C VAL A 224 -21.38 -20.64 23.79
N SER A 225 -20.56 -19.64 23.45
CA SER A 225 -20.46 -18.37 24.20
C SER A 225 -21.13 -17.19 23.48
N THR A 226 -22.46 -17.10 23.65
CA THR A 226 -23.32 -15.88 23.68
C THR A 226 -23.52 -15.04 22.38
N PRO A 227 -24.63 -14.27 22.29
CA PRO A 227 -25.44 -14.11 21.09
C PRO A 227 -25.05 -12.91 20.22
N ALA A 228 -25.59 -12.88 19.01
CA ALA A 228 -25.54 -11.76 18.08
C ALA A 228 -25.93 -10.44 18.77
N ARG A 229 -25.07 -9.43 18.61
CA ARG A 229 -25.43 -8.01 18.67
C ARG A 229 -25.13 -7.41 17.31
#